data_AF-A0A0A1GW45-F1
#
_entry.id   AF-A0A0A1GW45-F1
#
_cell.length_a   1.000
_cell.length_b   1.000
_cell.length_c   1.000
_cell.angle_alpha   90.00
_cell.angle_beta   90.00
_cell.angle_gamma   90.00
#
_symmetry.space_group_name_H-M   'P 1'
#
loop_
_entity.id
_entity.type
_entity.pdbx_description
1 polymer ?
#
loop_
_entity_poly.entity_id
_entity_poly.type
_entity_poly.pdbx_seq_one_letter_code
_entity_poly.pdbx_strand_id
1 'polypeptide(L)'
;MNLIENTNQHSENMVAAKVIAMTQKLITVMTQDGQYLTVPITIQERRDNLFIASIKDIWHAGIWIPVNRKFHGLLEYDWITNPTLG
;
A
#
# COMPACT_ATOMS: atom_id res chain seq x y z
N MET A 1 -5.49 2.23 -36.87
CA MET A 1 -5.75 2.79 -35.53
C MET A 1 -6.38 1.69 -34.71
N ASN A 2 -5.64 1.12 -33.75
CA ASN A 2 -6.19 0.19 -32.75
C ASN A 2 -5.51 0.51 -31.41
N LEU A 3 -6.27 1.16 -30.53
CA LEU A 3 -5.96 1.29 -29.12
C LEU A 3 -6.47 0.01 -28.43
N ILE A 4 -5.59 -0.66 -27.69
CA ILE A 4 -5.71 -1.11 -26.28
C ILE A 4 -4.88 -2.38 -26.04
N GLU A 5 -3.62 -2.21 -25.68
CA GLU A 5 -2.90 -3.23 -24.90
C GLU A 5 -2.61 -2.58 -23.55
N ASN A 6 -3.56 -2.68 -22.61
CA ASN A 6 -3.37 -2.17 -21.27
C ASN A 6 -3.71 -3.24 -20.23
N THR A 7 -2.77 -3.39 -19.29
CA THR A 7 -2.95 -3.95 -17.93
C THR A 7 -3.40 -5.41 -17.75
N ASN A 8 -2.65 -6.40 -18.22
CA ASN A 8 -2.92 -7.82 -17.86
C ASN A 8 -1.74 -8.59 -17.24
N GLN A 9 -0.71 -7.91 -16.72
CA GLN A 9 0.47 -8.58 -16.14
C GLN A 9 0.85 -8.14 -14.71
N HIS A 10 0.10 -7.21 -14.08
CA HIS A 10 0.38 -6.73 -12.72
C HIS A 10 -0.53 -7.32 -11.62
N SER A 11 -1.59 -8.03 -12.00
CA SER A 11 -2.66 -8.48 -11.08
C SER A 11 -2.38 -9.78 -10.33
N GLU A 12 -1.39 -10.59 -10.76
CA GLU A 12 -1.17 -11.93 -10.17
C GLU A 12 -0.54 -11.93 -8.78
N ASN A 13 -0.08 -10.79 -8.26
CA ASN A 13 0.55 -10.69 -6.93
C ASN A 13 -0.12 -9.71 -5.96
N MET A 14 -1.33 -9.26 -6.29
CA MET A 14 -2.11 -8.39 -5.41
C MET A 14 -2.95 -9.25 -4.45
N VAL A 15 -2.79 -9.03 -3.15
CA VAL A 15 -3.61 -9.67 -2.11
C VAL A 15 -4.21 -8.60 -1.22
N ALA A 16 -5.47 -8.77 -0.80
CA ALA A 16 -6.03 -7.91 0.23
C ALA A 16 -5.28 -8.11 1.55
N ALA A 17 -4.89 -7.03 2.21
CA ALA A 17 -4.28 -7.05 3.53
C ALA A 17 -4.86 -5.95 4.42
N LYS A 18 -4.82 -6.17 5.72
CA LYS A 18 -5.28 -5.24 6.73
C LYS A 18 -4.11 -4.82 7.60
N VAL A 19 -4.01 -3.53 7.91
CA VAL A 19 -3.04 -3.04 8.89
C VAL A 19 -3.42 -3.58 10.26
N ILE A 20 -2.48 -4.26 10.92
CA ILE A 20 -2.70 -4.83 12.27
C ILE A 20 -1.83 -4.16 13.32
N ALA A 21 -0.70 -3.57 12.91
CA ALA A 21 0.19 -2.83 13.79
C ALA A 21 0.99 -1.79 13.00
N MET A 22 1.38 -0.72 13.69
CA MET A 22 2.23 0.33 13.15
C MET A 22 3.24 0.77 14.21
N THR A 23 4.49 0.90 13.80
CA THR A 23 5.56 1.55 14.56
C THR A 23 6.08 2.75 13.77
N GLN A 24 7.02 3.51 14.34
CA GLN A 24 7.66 4.60 13.60
C GLN A 24 8.44 4.14 12.37
N LYS A 25 8.88 2.88 12.30
CA LYS A 25 9.76 2.39 11.22
C LYS A 25 9.13 1.34 10.33
N LEU A 26 8.02 0.74 10.77
CA LEU A 26 7.45 -0.46 10.16
C LEU A 26 5.93 -0.44 10.30
N ILE A 27 5.24 -0.85 9.24
CA ILE A 27 3.82 -1.15 9.22
C ILE A 27 3.69 -2.67 9.06
N THR A 28 2.93 -3.31 9.93
CA THR A 28 2.63 -4.73 9.83
C THR A 28 1.22 -4.90 9.29
N VAL A 29 1.09 -5.67 8.21
CA VAL A 29 -0.19 -6.01 7.60
C VAL A 29 -0.40 -7.52 7.62
N MET A 30 -1.65 -7.94 7.80
CA MET A 30 -2.08 -9.33 7.66
C MET A 30 -2.85 -9.46 6.36
N THR A 31 -2.40 -10.33 5.48
CA THR A 31 -3.10 -10.64 4.23
C THR A 31 -4.32 -11.53 4.50
N GLN A 32 -5.27 -11.55 3.55
CA GLN A 32 -6.49 -12.34 3.69
C GLN A 32 -6.23 -13.85 3.77
N ASP A 33 -5.12 -14.31 3.20
CA ASP A 33 -4.65 -15.69 3.34
C ASP A 33 -3.83 -15.96 4.61
N GLY A 34 -3.79 -14.99 5.54
CA GLY A 34 -3.20 -15.15 6.87
C GLY A 34 -1.68 -14.95 6.94
N GLN A 35 -1.06 -14.43 5.88
CA GLN A 35 0.36 -14.12 5.87
C GLN A 35 0.60 -12.73 6.50
N TYR A 36 1.71 -12.60 7.23
CA TYR A 36 2.11 -11.33 7.82
C TYR A 36 3.20 -10.71 6.96
N LEU A 37 2.97 -9.48 6.51
CA LEU A 37 3.94 -8.70 5.75
C LEU A 37 4.34 -7.48 6.58
N THR A 38 5.61 -7.10 6.48
CA THR A 38 6.12 -5.89 7.12
C THR A 38 6.64 -4.93 6.07
N VAL A 39 6.12 -3.71 6.08
CA VAL A 39 6.49 -2.64 5.17
C VAL A 39 7.32 -1.61 5.93
N PRO A 40 8.58 -1.34 5.52
CA PRO A 40 9.39 -0.31 6.13
C PRO A 40 8.86 1.09 5.78
N ILE A 41 8.86 1.98 6.77
CA ILE A 41 8.57 3.40 6.59
C ILE A 41 9.89 4.13 6.41
N THR A 42 10.04 4.80 5.27
CA THR A 42 11.18 5.65 4.96
C THR A 42 11.25 6.86 5.91
N ILE A 43 12.36 7.61 5.87
CA ILE A 43 12.49 8.83 6.69
C ILE A 43 11.56 9.93 6.18
N GLN A 44 11.27 9.97 4.88
CA GLN A 44 10.39 10.95 4.27
C GLN A 44 8.92 10.71 4.66
N GLU A 45 8.44 9.47 4.52
CA GLU A 45 7.08 9.08 4.91
C GLU A 45 6.83 9.26 6.41
N ARG A 46 7.85 9.05 7.25
CA ARG A 46 7.78 9.34 8.69
C ARG A 46 7.49 10.80 9.02
N ARG A 47 7.93 11.73 8.17
CA ARG A 47 7.72 13.17 8.34
C ARG A 47 6.45 13.65 7.66
N ASP A 48 5.84 12.80 6.83
CA ASP A 48 4.59 13.10 6.15
C ASP A 48 3.41 12.81 7.10
N ASN A 49 2.83 13.88 7.65
CA ASN A 49 1.69 13.77 8.55
C ASN A 49 0.44 13.21 7.84
N LEU A 50 0.26 13.45 6.54
CA LEU A 50 -0.88 12.94 5.77
C LEU A 50 -0.72 11.44 5.53
N PHE A 51 0.49 10.99 5.22
CA PHE A 51 0.82 9.57 5.13
C PHE A 51 0.44 8.86 6.44
N ILE A 52 0.98 9.35 7.56
CA ILE A 52 0.79 8.71 8.86
C ILE A 52 -0.67 8.74 9.30
N ALA A 53 -1.38 9.85 9.06
CA ALA A 53 -2.81 9.95 9.36
C ALA A 53 -3.62 8.94 8.55
N SER A 54 -3.36 8.82 7.26
CA SER A 54 -4.06 7.88 6.38
C SER A 54 -3.87 6.43 6.82
N ILE A 55 -2.64 6.03 7.17
CA ILE A 55 -2.39 4.66 7.68
C ILE A 55 -3.11 4.41 9.00
N LYS A 56 -3.15 5.40 9.91
CA LYS A 56 -3.91 5.29 11.16
C LYS A 56 -5.41 5.18 10.91
N ASP A 57 -5.95 5.95 9.97
CA ASP A 57 -7.37 5.90 9.61
C ASP A 57 -7.73 4.54 9.01
N ILE A 58 -6.90 4.00 8.11
CA ILE A 58 -7.06 2.65 7.55
C ILE A 58 -7.00 1.60 8.66
N TRP A 59 -6.05 1.73 9.59
CA TRP A 59 -5.91 0.80 10.71
C TRP A 59 -7.14 0.83 11.62
N HIS A 60 -7.62 2.02 12.00
CA HIS A 60 -8.79 2.20 12.85
C HIS A 60 -10.09 1.77 12.17
N ALA A 61 -10.25 2.06 10.88
CA ALA A 61 -11.39 1.61 10.08
C ALA A 61 -11.35 0.10 9.83
N GLY A 62 -10.17 -0.51 9.93
CA GLY A 62 -9.97 -1.94 9.78
C GLY A 62 -10.27 -2.45 8.38
N ILE A 63 -10.04 -1.61 7.37
CA ILE A 63 -10.34 -1.87 5.96
C ILE A 63 -9.26 -2.79 5.37
N TRP A 64 -9.69 -3.65 4.44
CA TRP A 64 -8.79 -4.46 3.62
C TRP A 64 -8.32 -3.66 2.41
N ILE A 65 -7.02 -3.44 2.31
CA ILE A 65 -6.37 -2.73 1.20
C ILE A 65 -5.61 -3.73 0.32
N PRO A 66 -5.65 -3.62 -1.01
CA PRO A 66 -4.82 -4.45 -1.87
C PRO A 66 -3.34 -4.10 -1.67
N VAL A 67 -2.51 -5.10 -1.39
CA VAL A 67 -1.04 -4.96 -1.28
C VAL A 67 -0.38 -5.88 -2.29
N ASN A 68 0.75 -5.44 -2.86
CA ASN A 68 1.56 -6.29 -3.72
C ASN A 68 2.48 -7.17 -2.86
N ARG A 69 2.53 -8.47 -3.11
CA ARG A 69 3.41 -9.40 -2.39
C ARG A 69 4.89 -9.27 -2.78
N LYS A 70 5.19 -8.87 -4.02
CA LYS A 70 6.56 -8.83 -4.57
C LYS A 70 7.35 -7.61 -4.15
N PHE A 71 6.66 -6.49 -4.00
CA PHE A 71 7.25 -5.29 -3.41
C PHE A 71 6.79 -5.28 -1.97
N HIS A 72 7.70 -5.41 -1.00
CA HIS A 72 7.41 -5.24 0.42
C HIS A 72 7.04 -3.77 0.76
N GLY A 73 6.25 -3.13 -0.10
CA GLY A 73 5.79 -1.75 -0.05
C GLY A 73 4.27 -1.73 -0.15
N LEU A 74 3.66 -0.74 0.50
CA LEU A 74 2.26 -0.39 0.27
C LEU A 74 2.18 0.21 -1.14
N LEU A 75 1.88 -0.63 -2.13
CA LEU A 75 1.67 -0.29 -3.55
C LEU A 75 2.68 0.70 -4.13
N GLU A 76 3.54 0.20 -5.02
CA GLU A 76 4.46 1.01 -5.86
C GLU A 76 3.74 2.07 -6.72
N TYR A 77 2.41 2.00 -6.82
CA TYR A 77 1.53 3.04 -7.33
C TYR A 77 0.85 3.78 -6.18
N ASP A 78 1.64 4.58 -5.49
CA ASP A 78 1.34 5.98 -5.17
C ASP A 78 -0.14 6.29 -4.84
N TRP A 79 -0.48 5.98 -3.59
CA TRP A 79 -1.70 6.37 -2.90
C TRP A 79 -1.83 7.89 -2.67
N ILE A 80 -0.82 8.65 -3.09
CA ILE A 80 -0.85 10.11 -3.27
C ILE A 80 -0.22 10.40 -4.64
N THR A 81 -0.74 9.80 -5.71
CA THR A 81 -0.55 10.40 -7.04
C THR A 81 -1.18 11.78 -7.00
N ASN A 82 -0.40 12.77 -6.59
CA ASN A 82 -0.68 14.14 -6.92
C ASN A 82 -0.81 14.13 -8.44
N PRO A 83 -1.94 14.54 -9.02
CA PRO A 83 -2.05 14.59 -10.47
C PRO A 83 -1.05 15.65 -10.92
N THR A 84 0.17 15.25 -11.26
CA THR A 84 1.06 16.05 -12.07
C THR A 84 0.45 16.03 -13.46
N LEU A 85 -0.52 16.91 -13.66
CA LEU A 85 -0.80 17.50 -14.94
C LEU A 85 0.47 18.25 -15.35
N GLY A 86 1.21 17.66 -16.28
CA GLY A 86 2.37 18.23 -16.95
C GLY A 86 2.55 17.55 -18.28
#